data_AF-A0A365MKJ6-F1
#
_entry.id   AF-A0A365MKJ6-F1
#
_cell.length_a   1.000
_cell.length_b   1.000
_cell.length_c   1.000
_cell.angle_alpha   90.00
_cell.angle_beta   90.00
_cell.angle_gamma   90.00
#
_symmetry.space_group_name_H-M   'P 1'
#
loop_
_entity.id
_entity.type
_entity.pdbx_description
1 polymer ?
#
loop_
_entity_poly.entity_id
_entity_poly.type
_entity_poly.pdbx_seq_one_letter_code
_entity_poly.pdbx_strand_id
1 'polypeptide(L)'
;MIPTRHSALPRNNTDPTTNSSKDAHEAVIEVSESVIYSTILPHTAEAGDPYYIGDAYSEYPLDIFREWEINSTNAPYLAHVKSLSSAWPSLRYLADFMEVSTTPVRWKFLREKEAERKDQYNRTNIAILDFDLSRNSTCKRFTNIDELEAELHHKENGNPDKGSLRLLVAEDLSRGVIKTLGSQFDIDPTFFRSHIDDYSWYNIRDRWMDPPTLKARRKHQNWTQVRFVRPRYFKTRESSQKGRDESNRFNVFRRPDDDQNQWPYMDGDAVVGIMRTKISIWISRDDSLGSGATGMPSNANFHQELIIDGCYRHSTSRPNG
;
A
#
# COMPACT_ATOMS: atom_id res chain seq x y z
N MET A 1 4.24 71.15 -12.54
CA MET A 1 4.13 72.03 -13.72
C MET A 1 3.92 71.17 -14.96
N ILE A 2 3.15 71.73 -15.89
CA ILE A 2 2.51 71.19 -17.10
C ILE A 2 3.48 70.44 -18.05
N PRO A 3 2.95 69.50 -18.89
CA PRO A 3 3.68 68.49 -19.64
C PRO A 3 4.06 68.95 -21.05
N THR A 4 4.76 68.13 -21.83
CA THR A 4 4.84 68.35 -23.28
C THR A 4 4.92 67.03 -24.05
N ARG A 5 3.86 66.76 -24.81
CA ARG A 5 3.79 65.81 -25.92
C ARG A 5 4.61 66.33 -27.09
N HIS A 6 5.21 65.44 -27.88
CA HIS A 6 5.23 65.60 -29.33
C HIS A 6 5.19 64.23 -30.05
N SER A 7 4.23 64.13 -30.96
CA SER A 7 4.15 63.23 -32.13
C SER A 7 5.35 63.49 -33.08
N ALA A 8 5.75 62.68 -34.07
CA ALA A 8 5.02 61.79 -34.99
C ALA A 8 6.01 60.84 -35.71
N LEU A 9 5.43 59.82 -36.36
CA LEU A 9 5.95 58.81 -37.32
C LEU A 9 6.60 59.44 -38.60
N PRO A 10 7.08 58.72 -39.65
CA PRO A 10 7.09 57.26 -39.96
C PRO A 10 8.38 56.71 -40.64
N ARG A 11 8.43 55.39 -40.93
CA ARG A 11 8.95 54.73 -42.17
C ARG A 11 8.95 53.20 -41.98
N ASN A 12 7.98 52.49 -42.54
CA ASN A 12 7.91 51.87 -43.87
C ASN A 12 8.78 50.61 -44.07
N ASN A 13 8.04 49.52 -44.31
CA ASN A 13 8.30 48.38 -45.21
C ASN A 13 9.41 47.40 -44.83
N THR A 14 9.05 46.17 -44.49
CA THR A 14 8.82 45.07 -45.45
C THR A 14 8.50 43.78 -44.69
N ASP A 15 7.28 43.24 -44.87
CA ASP A 15 7.06 41.79 -44.94
C ASP A 15 7.44 41.34 -46.38
N PRO A 16 7.68 40.03 -46.68
CA PRO A 16 7.25 38.84 -45.95
C PRO A 16 8.32 37.73 -45.83
N THR A 17 8.14 36.78 -44.90
CA THR A 17 8.36 35.35 -45.21
C THR A 17 7.74 34.47 -44.13
N THR A 18 6.63 33.84 -44.53
CA THR A 18 6.00 32.68 -43.93
C THR A 18 7.04 31.56 -43.78
N ASN A 19 7.26 31.09 -42.56
CA ASN A 19 7.83 29.76 -42.34
C ASN A 19 7.08 29.07 -41.20
N SER A 20 6.61 27.87 -41.53
CA SER A 20 5.80 27.01 -40.71
C SER A 20 6.64 26.28 -39.67
N SER A 21 6.14 26.20 -38.45
CA SER A 21 6.48 25.23 -37.40
C SER A 21 5.22 25.21 -36.53
N LYS A 22 4.35 24.18 -36.49
CA LYS A 22 4.58 22.72 -36.36
C LYS A 22 5.67 22.45 -35.33
N ASP A 23 5.30 22.55 -34.06
CA ASP A 23 5.01 21.39 -33.22
C ASP A 23 4.82 21.87 -31.77
N ALA A 24 3.62 22.36 -31.48
CA ALA A 24 3.14 22.41 -30.11
C ALA A 24 2.48 21.05 -29.84
N HIS A 25 3.25 20.13 -29.25
CA HIS A 25 2.68 18.96 -28.59
C HIS A 25 1.86 19.46 -27.39
N GLU A 26 0.59 19.76 -27.68
CA GLU A 26 -0.46 19.92 -26.68
C GLU A 26 -0.58 18.56 -25.99
N ALA A 27 0.07 18.43 -24.83
CA ALA A 27 -0.07 17.27 -23.98
C ALA A 27 -1.53 17.20 -23.55
N VAL A 28 -2.29 16.34 -24.23
CA VAL A 28 -3.62 15.94 -23.80
C VAL A 28 -3.45 15.34 -22.41
N ILE A 29 -3.79 16.12 -21.39
CA ILE A 29 -3.97 15.59 -20.04
C ILE A 29 -5.18 14.67 -20.17
N GLU A 30 -4.93 13.36 -20.31
CA GLU A 30 -5.97 12.36 -20.08
C GLU A 30 -6.48 12.57 -18.66
N VAL A 31 -7.65 13.21 -18.56
CA VAL A 31 -8.39 13.28 -17.32
C VAL A 31 -8.84 11.86 -17.06
N SER A 32 -8.07 11.14 -16.23
CA SER A 32 -8.44 9.81 -15.77
C SER A 32 -9.85 9.88 -15.20
N GLU A 33 -10.78 9.11 -15.76
CA GLU A 33 -12.13 8.99 -15.23
C GLU A 33 -12.08 8.78 -13.71
N SER A 34 -12.93 9.49 -12.97
CA SER A 34 -12.98 9.37 -11.52
C SER A 34 -13.33 7.93 -11.14
N VAL A 35 -12.37 7.20 -10.56
CA VAL A 35 -12.58 5.80 -10.15
C VAL A 35 -13.66 5.73 -9.07
N ILE A 36 -14.75 5.00 -9.35
CA ILE A 36 -15.84 4.78 -8.40
C ILE A 36 -15.59 3.48 -7.62
N TYR A 37 -15.10 3.63 -6.38
CA TYR A 37 -14.77 2.52 -5.50
C TYR A 37 -16.00 1.79 -4.96
N SER A 38 -15.86 0.50 -4.65
CA SER A 38 -16.86 -0.24 -3.86
C SER A 38 -16.91 0.31 -2.44
N THR A 39 -18.11 0.61 -1.96
CA THR A 39 -18.37 1.06 -0.58
C THR A 39 -18.67 -0.11 0.36
N ILE A 40 -18.79 -1.33 -0.17
CA ILE A 40 -19.12 -2.52 0.61
C ILE A 40 -17.87 -3.02 1.32
N LEU A 41 -17.89 -2.92 2.65
CA LEU A 41 -16.84 -3.44 3.53
C LEU A 41 -16.98 -4.96 3.65
N PRO A 42 -15.91 -5.73 3.45
CA PRO A 42 -15.93 -7.17 3.69
C PRO A 42 -16.33 -7.54 5.10
N HIS A 43 -16.95 -8.73 5.19
CA HIS A 43 -17.39 -9.33 6.44
C HIS A 43 -18.34 -8.46 7.28
N THR A 44 -19.05 -7.55 6.62
CA THR A 44 -20.24 -6.90 7.15
C THR A 44 -21.48 -7.62 6.63
N ALA A 45 -22.64 -7.36 7.24
CA ALA A 45 -23.91 -7.90 6.73
C ALA A 45 -24.16 -7.50 5.27
N GLU A 46 -23.77 -6.28 4.88
CA GLU A 46 -23.88 -5.77 3.50
C GLU A 46 -23.03 -6.58 2.51
N ALA A 47 -21.90 -7.14 2.96
CA ALA A 47 -21.05 -7.97 2.11
C ALA A 47 -21.62 -9.38 1.89
N GLY A 48 -22.65 -9.79 2.63
CA GLY A 48 -23.23 -11.13 2.57
C GLY A 48 -22.27 -12.23 3.04
N ASP A 49 -22.51 -13.46 2.59
CA ASP A 49 -21.72 -14.63 3.02
C ASP A 49 -20.26 -14.51 2.57
N PRO A 50 -19.28 -14.51 3.50
CA PRO A 50 -17.86 -14.53 3.15
C PRO A 50 -17.38 -15.91 2.68
N TYR A 51 -18.13 -17.00 2.90
CA TYR A 51 -17.76 -18.36 2.51
C TYR A 51 -18.06 -18.70 1.04
N TYR A 52 -18.53 -17.74 0.25
CA TYR A 52 -18.65 -17.91 -1.21
C TYR A 52 -17.29 -18.18 -1.89
N ILE A 53 -16.18 -17.84 -1.23
CA ILE A 53 -14.81 -18.18 -1.64
C ILE A 53 -14.36 -19.58 -1.15
N GLY A 54 -15.30 -20.38 -0.62
CA GLY A 54 -15.04 -21.63 0.07
C GLY A 54 -14.46 -21.45 1.47
N ASP A 55 -14.13 -22.58 2.09
CA ASP A 55 -13.49 -22.67 3.39
C ASP A 55 -12.05 -23.22 3.26
N ALA A 56 -11.38 -23.39 4.41
CA ALA A 56 -10.03 -23.94 4.50
C ALA A 56 -9.92 -25.42 4.09
N TYR A 57 -11.04 -26.14 4.00
CA TYR A 57 -11.10 -27.58 3.68
C TYR A 57 -11.63 -27.86 2.28
N SER A 58 -12.06 -26.82 1.55
CA SER A 58 -12.62 -26.96 0.22
C SER A 58 -11.57 -27.43 -0.79
N GLU A 59 -11.95 -28.33 -1.70
CA GLU A 59 -11.08 -28.81 -2.77
C GLU A 59 -10.72 -27.67 -3.75
N TYR A 60 -9.51 -27.71 -4.30
CA TYR A 60 -8.97 -26.65 -5.14
C TYR A 60 -8.68 -27.11 -6.59
N PRO A 61 -8.67 -26.18 -7.56
CA PRO A 61 -9.06 -24.77 -7.42
C PRO A 61 -10.57 -24.55 -7.60
N LEU A 62 -11.18 -23.71 -6.74
CA LEU A 62 -12.59 -23.31 -6.88
C LEU A 62 -12.76 -22.38 -8.09
N ASP A 63 -13.93 -22.41 -8.72
CA ASP A 63 -14.22 -21.70 -9.97
C ASP A 63 -13.94 -20.20 -9.88
N ILE A 64 -14.28 -19.57 -8.75
CA ILE A 64 -14.00 -18.15 -8.56
C ILE A 64 -12.51 -17.82 -8.64
N PHE A 65 -11.61 -18.71 -8.22
CA PHE A 65 -10.17 -18.46 -8.30
C PHE A 65 -9.65 -18.58 -9.73
N ARG A 66 -10.24 -19.48 -10.52
CA ARG A 66 -9.87 -19.67 -11.93
C ARG A 66 -10.23 -18.45 -12.77
N GLU A 67 -11.29 -17.72 -12.39
CA GLU A 67 -11.69 -16.46 -13.03
C GLU A 67 -10.60 -15.38 -12.93
N TRP A 68 -9.89 -15.33 -11.80
CA TRP A 68 -8.91 -14.28 -11.50
C TRP A 68 -7.46 -14.70 -11.70
N GLU A 69 -7.21 -15.96 -12.05
CA GLU A 69 -5.86 -16.49 -12.19
C GLU A 69 -5.11 -15.79 -13.32
N ILE A 70 -3.98 -15.15 -12.98
CA ILE A 70 -3.09 -14.55 -13.98
C ILE A 70 -1.96 -15.50 -14.37
N ASN A 71 -1.41 -15.26 -15.57
CA ASN A 71 -0.16 -15.87 -15.97
C ASN A 71 1.01 -15.31 -15.12
N SER A 72 1.58 -16.16 -14.26
CA SER A 72 2.68 -15.80 -13.37
C SER A 72 4.07 -15.84 -14.01
N THR A 73 4.19 -16.03 -15.33
CA THR A 73 5.49 -16.09 -16.03
C THR A 73 6.33 -14.84 -15.78
N ASN A 74 5.70 -13.66 -15.73
CA ASN A 74 6.37 -12.37 -15.48
C ASN A 74 6.30 -11.93 -14.00
N ALA A 75 5.92 -12.83 -13.09
CA ALA A 75 5.75 -12.54 -11.67
C ALA A 75 6.42 -13.63 -10.81
N PRO A 76 7.77 -13.70 -10.79
CA PRO A 76 8.50 -14.79 -10.14
C PRO A 76 8.21 -14.88 -8.64
N TYR A 77 8.07 -13.75 -7.95
CA TYR A 77 7.69 -13.74 -6.54
C TYR A 77 6.29 -14.31 -6.33
N LEU A 78 5.29 -13.96 -7.17
CA LEU A 78 3.95 -14.56 -7.10
C LEU A 78 4.00 -16.07 -7.38
N ALA A 79 4.77 -16.50 -8.39
CA ALA A 79 4.95 -17.92 -8.69
C ALA A 79 5.56 -18.67 -7.49
N HIS A 80 6.51 -18.04 -6.79
CA HIS A 80 7.08 -18.55 -5.55
C HIS A 80 6.04 -18.63 -4.42
N VAL A 81 5.22 -17.60 -4.20
CA VAL A 81 4.14 -17.65 -3.19
C VAL A 81 3.13 -18.76 -3.53
N LYS A 82 2.75 -18.89 -4.81
CA LYS A 82 1.86 -19.97 -5.29
C LYS A 82 2.46 -21.34 -5.03
N SER A 83 3.74 -21.56 -5.32
CA SER A 83 4.39 -22.86 -5.09
C SER A 83 4.45 -23.21 -3.60
N LEU A 84 4.77 -22.24 -2.74
CA LEU A 84 4.77 -22.41 -1.29
C LEU A 84 3.39 -22.71 -0.72
N SER A 85 2.31 -22.17 -1.33
CA SER A 85 0.95 -22.37 -0.85
C SER A 85 0.48 -23.84 -0.83
N SER A 86 1.15 -24.71 -1.60
CA SER A 86 0.91 -26.16 -1.57
C SER A 86 1.30 -26.81 -0.23
N ALA A 87 2.39 -26.36 0.38
CA ALA A 87 2.88 -26.82 1.68
C ALA A 87 2.38 -25.96 2.84
N TRP A 88 2.05 -24.69 2.56
CA TRP A 88 1.60 -23.69 3.54
C TRP A 88 0.27 -23.09 3.11
N PRO A 89 -0.87 -23.75 3.39
CA PRO A 89 -2.18 -23.33 2.89
C PRO A 89 -2.57 -21.89 3.25
N SER A 90 -2.08 -21.34 4.38
CA SER A 90 -2.35 -19.95 4.76
C SER A 90 -1.79 -18.93 3.75
N LEU A 91 -0.72 -19.27 3.01
CA LEU A 91 -0.16 -18.43 1.96
C LEU A 91 -1.04 -18.40 0.70
N ARG A 92 -1.99 -19.34 0.55
CA ARG A 92 -2.91 -19.31 -0.58
C ARG A 92 -3.75 -18.04 -0.59
N TYR A 93 -4.18 -17.58 0.59
CA TYR A 93 -4.90 -16.31 0.72
C TYR A 93 -4.07 -15.10 0.27
N LEU A 94 -2.74 -15.14 0.46
CA LEU A 94 -1.84 -14.11 -0.08
C LEU A 94 -1.68 -14.25 -1.60
N ALA A 95 -1.50 -15.46 -2.11
CA ALA A 95 -1.41 -15.68 -3.56
C ALA A 95 -2.68 -15.16 -4.26
N ASP A 96 -3.86 -15.51 -3.73
CA ASP A 96 -5.14 -15.02 -4.23
C ASP A 96 -5.21 -13.49 -4.07
N PHE A 97 -4.85 -12.92 -2.92
CA PHE A 97 -4.78 -11.46 -2.77
C PHE A 97 -3.95 -10.82 -3.88
N MET A 98 -2.78 -11.38 -4.17
CA MET A 98 -1.90 -10.88 -5.22
C MET A 98 -2.59 -10.94 -6.58
N GLU A 99 -3.41 -11.94 -6.92
CA GLU A 99 -4.13 -12.05 -8.21
C GLU A 99 -5.07 -10.88 -8.54
N VAL A 100 -5.51 -10.12 -7.55
CA VAL A 100 -6.40 -8.94 -7.77
C VAL A 100 -5.90 -7.69 -7.06
N SER A 101 -4.84 -7.79 -6.25
CA SER A 101 -4.38 -6.76 -5.29
C SER A 101 -5.43 -6.41 -4.24
N THR A 102 -6.31 -7.34 -3.90
CA THR A 102 -7.27 -7.19 -2.80
C THR A 102 -7.73 -8.54 -2.28
N THR A 103 -8.33 -8.55 -1.10
CA THR A 103 -8.80 -9.79 -0.46
C THR A 103 -9.85 -10.51 -1.32
N PRO A 104 -9.81 -11.86 -1.39
CA PRO A 104 -10.79 -12.65 -2.14
C PRO A 104 -12.25 -12.36 -1.81
N VAL A 105 -12.54 -11.95 -0.58
CA VAL A 105 -13.91 -11.61 -0.14
C VAL A 105 -14.47 -10.42 -0.91
N ARG A 106 -13.62 -9.53 -1.47
CA ARG A 106 -14.03 -8.36 -2.27
C ARG A 106 -14.30 -8.66 -3.74
N TRP A 107 -13.87 -9.80 -4.27
CA TRP A 107 -13.84 -10.06 -5.71
C TRP A 107 -15.19 -9.96 -6.40
N LYS A 108 -16.27 -10.43 -5.75
CA LYS A 108 -17.63 -10.33 -6.32
C LYS A 108 -18.07 -8.88 -6.58
N PHE A 109 -17.55 -7.90 -5.85
CA PHE A 109 -17.86 -6.48 -6.04
C PHE A 109 -16.98 -5.81 -7.09
N LEU A 110 -15.93 -6.51 -7.54
CA LEU A 110 -14.96 -5.97 -8.48
C LEU A 110 -15.18 -6.47 -9.91
N ARG A 111 -16.00 -7.51 -10.17
CA ARG A 111 -16.21 -8.10 -11.51
C ARG A 111 -16.52 -7.09 -12.60
N GLU A 112 -17.36 -6.10 -12.29
CA GLU A 112 -17.80 -5.09 -13.26
C GLU A 112 -17.03 -3.76 -13.13
N LYS A 113 -16.02 -3.69 -12.26
CA LYS A 113 -15.31 -2.46 -11.91
C LYS A 113 -13.86 -2.45 -12.39
N GLU A 114 -13.66 -2.46 -13.69
CA GLU A 114 -12.32 -2.54 -14.29
C GLU A 114 -11.40 -1.39 -13.86
N ALA A 115 -11.91 -0.15 -13.82
CA ALA A 115 -11.15 1.01 -13.38
C ALA A 115 -10.66 0.88 -11.92
N GLU A 116 -11.51 0.39 -11.00
CA GLU A 116 -11.13 0.14 -9.60
C GLU A 116 -10.05 -0.94 -9.52
N ARG A 117 -10.19 -2.03 -10.27
CA ARG A 117 -9.16 -3.10 -10.30
C ARG A 117 -7.82 -2.58 -10.80
N LYS A 118 -7.83 -1.80 -11.89
CA LYS A 118 -6.61 -1.24 -12.47
C LYS A 118 -5.93 -0.27 -11.51
N ASP A 119 -6.69 0.54 -10.79
CA ASP A 119 -6.15 1.41 -9.72
C ASP A 119 -5.53 0.58 -8.58
N GLN A 120 -6.27 -0.38 -8.01
CA GLN A 120 -5.79 -1.22 -6.91
C GLN A 120 -4.50 -1.98 -7.26
N TYR A 121 -4.41 -2.45 -8.49
CA TYR A 121 -3.23 -3.13 -9.01
C TYR A 121 -2.01 -2.22 -9.11
N ASN A 122 -2.18 -1.02 -9.65
CA ASN A 122 -1.07 -0.09 -9.89
C ASN A 122 -0.71 0.74 -8.65
N ARG A 123 -1.56 0.72 -7.62
CA ARG A 123 -1.37 1.59 -6.47
C ARG A 123 -0.05 1.33 -5.80
N THR A 124 0.72 2.40 -5.70
CA THR A 124 2.00 2.46 -5.01
C THR A 124 1.95 3.67 -4.11
N ASN A 125 2.28 3.48 -2.83
CA ASN A 125 2.41 4.60 -1.89
C ASN A 125 3.49 4.22 -0.89
N ILE A 126 4.73 4.50 -1.30
CA ILE A 126 5.93 4.17 -0.56
C ILE A 126 6.76 5.44 -0.36
N ALA A 127 7.22 5.66 0.86
CA ALA A 127 8.23 6.67 1.16
C ALA A 127 9.55 5.97 1.51
N ILE A 128 10.64 6.37 0.86
CA ILE A 128 11.99 5.96 1.23
C ILE A 128 12.65 7.12 1.96
N LEU A 129 13.09 6.86 3.19
CA LEU A 129 13.87 7.77 4.01
C LEU A 129 15.28 7.21 4.11
N ASP A 130 16.26 7.98 3.64
CA ASP A 130 17.67 7.64 3.82
C ASP A 130 18.27 8.58 4.86
N PHE A 131 18.97 8.02 5.84
CA PHE A 131 19.72 8.72 6.86
C PHE A 131 21.21 8.46 6.66
N ASP A 132 21.99 9.53 6.53
CA ASP A 132 23.44 9.44 6.46
C ASP A 132 24.09 9.61 7.85
N LEU A 133 25.36 9.21 7.96
CA LEU A 133 26.14 9.40 9.20
C LEU A 133 26.40 10.88 9.52
N SER A 134 26.35 11.76 8.51
CA SER A 134 26.45 13.20 8.66
C SER A 134 25.17 13.89 9.14
N ARG A 135 24.12 13.11 9.48
CA ARG A 135 22.80 13.55 9.95
C ARG A 135 21.93 14.26 8.90
N ASN A 136 22.25 14.20 7.62
CA ASN A 136 21.28 14.57 6.60
C ASN A 136 20.32 13.42 6.39
N SER A 137 19.05 13.79 6.14
CA SER A 137 18.01 12.84 5.78
C SER A 137 17.39 13.25 4.47
N THR A 138 17.18 12.30 3.57
CA THR A 138 16.36 12.52 2.36
C THR A 138 15.06 11.75 2.48
N CYS A 139 13.99 12.26 1.89
CA CYS A 139 12.72 11.58 1.80
C CYS A 139 12.22 11.63 0.36
N LYS A 140 12.13 10.47 -0.27
CA LYS A 140 11.54 10.30 -1.61
C LYS A 140 10.21 9.57 -1.47
N ARG A 141 9.20 10.02 -2.21
CA ARG A 141 7.89 9.34 -2.27
C ARG A 141 7.66 8.80 -3.66
N PHE A 142 7.10 7.61 -3.72
CA PHE A 142 6.83 6.86 -4.93
C PHE A 142 5.34 6.57 -5.00
N THR A 143 4.72 7.04 -6.08
CA THR A 143 3.32 6.74 -6.45
C THR A 143 3.21 5.82 -7.65
N ASN A 144 4.34 5.46 -8.25
CA ASN A 144 4.47 4.60 -9.40
C ASN A 144 5.46 3.46 -9.08
N ILE A 145 5.13 2.24 -9.52
CA ILE A 145 5.93 1.04 -9.21
C ILE A 145 7.24 0.98 -10.01
N ASP A 146 7.24 1.44 -11.25
CA ASP A 146 8.43 1.43 -12.13
C ASP A 146 9.48 2.42 -11.61
N GLU A 147 9.05 3.59 -11.11
CA GLU A 147 9.93 4.57 -10.46
C GLU A 147 10.55 4.00 -9.17
N LEU A 148 9.77 3.24 -8.40
CA LEU A 148 10.28 2.57 -7.21
C LEU A 148 11.29 1.48 -7.58
N GLU A 149 10.99 0.62 -8.55
CA GLU A 149 11.90 -0.42 -9.03
C GLU A 149 13.23 0.20 -9.51
N ALA A 150 13.17 1.30 -10.26
CA ALA A 150 14.36 2.02 -10.72
C ALA A 150 15.21 2.59 -9.57
N GLU A 151 14.59 3.20 -8.55
CA GLU A 151 15.32 3.72 -7.37
C GLU A 151 16.00 2.59 -6.58
N LEU A 152 15.30 1.46 -6.39
CA LEU A 152 15.84 0.32 -5.64
C LEU A 152 17.05 -0.29 -6.36
N HIS A 153 16.96 -0.51 -7.68
CA HIS A 153 18.08 -1.03 -8.48
C HIS A 153 19.25 -0.06 -8.62
N HIS A 154 19.00 1.25 -8.75
CA HIS A 154 20.07 2.24 -8.87
C HIS A 154 21.00 2.19 -7.64
N LYS A 155 20.45 1.97 -6.45
CA LYS A 155 21.23 1.97 -5.20
C LYS A 155 21.90 0.64 -4.89
N GLU A 156 21.48 -0.48 -5.45
CA GLU A 156 22.25 -1.74 -5.39
C GLU A 156 23.57 -1.65 -6.14
N ASN A 157 23.57 -0.90 -7.25
CA ASN A 157 24.75 -0.71 -8.09
C ASN A 157 25.68 0.40 -7.58
N GLY A 158 25.19 1.24 -6.68
CA GLY A 158 26.00 2.24 -5.98
C GLY A 158 26.80 1.60 -4.85
N ASN A 159 28.01 2.09 -4.59
CA ASN A 159 28.75 1.69 -3.40
C ASN A 159 27.94 2.21 -2.19
N PRO A 160 27.36 1.35 -1.33
CA PRO A 160 26.58 1.84 -0.20
C PRO A 160 27.52 2.60 0.72
N ASP A 161 27.20 3.87 0.99
CA ASP A 161 27.93 4.64 1.99
C ASP A 161 27.84 3.88 3.32
N LYS A 162 28.97 3.37 3.79
CA LYS A 162 29.07 2.58 5.03
C LYS A 162 28.42 3.37 6.16
N GLY A 163 27.39 2.80 6.79
CA GLY A 163 26.67 3.38 7.91
C GLY A 163 25.43 4.22 7.57
N SER A 164 24.94 4.18 6.33
CA SER A 164 23.61 4.71 6.00
C SER A 164 22.49 3.78 6.51
N LEU A 165 21.44 4.38 7.08
CA LEU A 165 20.19 3.70 7.48
C LEU A 165 19.12 4.06 6.45
N ARG A 166 18.39 3.07 5.95
CA ARG A 166 17.22 3.28 5.09
C ARG A 166 15.96 2.80 5.77
N LEU A 167 14.94 3.64 5.76
CA LEU A 167 13.59 3.30 6.18
C LEU A 167 12.64 3.39 4.99
N LEU A 168 12.00 2.28 4.63
CA LEU A 168 10.92 2.22 3.67
C LEU A 168 9.60 2.22 4.44
N VAL A 169 8.70 3.15 4.11
CA VAL A 169 7.36 3.21 4.68
C VAL A 169 6.36 2.89 3.58
N ALA A 170 5.68 1.74 3.66
CA ALA A 170 4.64 1.36 2.72
C ALA A 170 3.26 1.52 3.37
N GLU A 171 2.42 2.37 2.79
CA GLU A 171 1.07 2.60 3.33
C GLU A 171 0.08 1.52 2.83
N ASP A 172 0.16 1.09 1.57
CA ASP A 172 -0.75 0.10 1.01
C ASP A 172 0.00 -1.04 0.33
N LEU A 173 -0.64 -2.19 0.17
CA LEU A 173 -0.05 -3.35 -0.48
C LEU A 173 -0.82 -3.68 -1.76
N SER A 174 -0.21 -3.39 -2.91
CA SER A 174 -0.62 -3.94 -4.21
C SER A 174 0.24 -5.14 -4.58
N ARG A 175 -0.15 -5.90 -5.62
CA ARG A 175 0.73 -6.93 -6.20
C ARG A 175 2.09 -6.37 -6.55
N GLY A 176 2.13 -5.18 -7.19
CA GLY A 176 3.37 -4.52 -7.58
C GLY A 176 4.28 -4.32 -6.37
N VAL A 177 3.78 -3.67 -5.33
CA VAL A 177 4.52 -3.43 -4.08
C VAL A 177 5.04 -4.73 -3.45
N ILE A 178 4.16 -5.75 -3.30
CA ILE A 178 4.55 -7.04 -2.71
C ILE A 178 5.63 -7.72 -3.56
N LYS A 179 5.45 -7.75 -4.89
CA LYS A 179 6.39 -8.37 -5.83
C LYS A 179 7.75 -7.67 -5.72
N THR A 180 7.78 -6.35 -5.88
CA THR A 180 9.00 -5.55 -5.90
C THR A 180 9.75 -5.66 -4.57
N LEU A 181 9.10 -5.40 -3.43
CA LEU A 181 9.77 -5.49 -2.14
C LEU A 181 10.16 -6.93 -1.78
N GLY A 182 9.27 -7.89 -2.09
CA GLY A 182 9.48 -9.30 -1.81
C GLY A 182 10.66 -9.89 -2.57
N SER A 183 10.78 -9.61 -3.88
CA SER A 183 11.90 -10.08 -4.68
C SER A 183 13.19 -9.34 -4.39
N GLN A 184 13.12 -8.02 -4.15
CA GLN A 184 14.30 -7.19 -3.94
C GLN A 184 15.03 -7.56 -2.65
N PHE A 185 14.26 -7.85 -1.59
CA PHE A 185 14.80 -8.00 -0.24
C PHE A 185 14.64 -9.43 0.31
N ASP A 186 14.27 -10.39 -0.53
CA ASP A 186 14.00 -11.78 -0.16
C ASP A 186 13.08 -11.89 1.08
N ILE A 187 12.00 -11.11 1.09
CA ILE A 187 11.09 -11.04 2.23
C ILE A 187 10.22 -12.30 2.25
N ASP A 188 10.16 -12.98 3.39
CA ASP A 188 9.28 -14.13 3.62
C ASP A 188 7.81 -13.76 3.30
N PRO A 189 7.10 -14.49 2.43
CA PRO A 189 5.70 -14.19 2.10
C PRO A 189 4.75 -14.11 3.31
N THR A 190 5.06 -14.80 4.40
CA THR A 190 4.27 -14.71 5.65
C THR A 190 4.28 -13.30 6.25
N PHE A 191 5.31 -12.49 5.98
CA PHE A 191 5.33 -11.07 6.32
C PHE A 191 4.14 -10.35 5.68
N PHE A 192 4.04 -10.37 4.34
CA PHE A 192 2.94 -9.71 3.62
C PHE A 192 1.57 -10.33 3.95
N ARG A 193 1.51 -11.66 4.08
CA ARG A 193 0.30 -12.37 4.48
C ARG A 193 -0.27 -11.85 5.80
N SER A 194 0.58 -11.45 6.74
CA SER A 194 0.16 -10.94 8.04
C SER A 194 -0.50 -9.55 7.97
N HIS A 195 -0.44 -8.85 6.84
CA HIS A 195 -0.99 -7.50 6.65
C HIS A 195 -2.31 -7.44 5.90
N ILE A 196 -2.68 -8.49 5.16
CA ILE A 196 -3.87 -8.47 4.28
C ILE A 196 -5.17 -8.88 4.98
N ASP A 197 -5.11 -9.23 6.27
CA ASP A 197 -6.27 -9.42 7.14
C ASP A 197 -6.21 -8.49 8.36
N ASP A 198 -7.33 -8.29 9.05
CA ASP A 198 -7.43 -7.52 10.30
C ASP A 198 -8.08 -8.31 11.46
N TYR A 199 -8.33 -9.60 11.26
CA TYR A 199 -8.97 -10.48 12.23
C TYR A 199 -8.06 -10.81 13.41
N SER A 200 -8.66 -10.75 14.61
CA SER A 200 -8.02 -11.23 15.86
C SER A 200 -8.49 -12.63 16.26
N TRP A 201 -9.65 -13.04 15.75
CA TRP A 201 -10.24 -14.36 15.96
C TRP A 201 -10.62 -14.93 14.61
N TYR A 202 -10.28 -16.20 14.42
CA TYR A 202 -10.56 -16.93 13.20
C TYR A 202 -11.46 -18.12 13.54
N ASN A 203 -12.43 -18.40 12.68
CA ASN A 203 -12.98 -19.73 12.61
C ASN A 203 -11.90 -20.67 12.06
N ILE A 204 -11.83 -21.91 12.56
CA ILE A 204 -10.91 -22.92 12.01
C ILE A 204 -11.18 -23.26 10.55
N ARG A 205 -12.40 -22.95 10.06
CA ARG A 205 -12.80 -23.07 8.66
C ARG A 205 -12.44 -21.84 7.83
N ASP A 206 -12.08 -20.71 8.44
CA ASP A 206 -11.79 -19.49 7.69
C ASP A 206 -10.61 -19.70 6.75
N ARG A 207 -10.79 -19.36 5.48
CA ARG A 207 -9.71 -19.45 4.49
C ARG A 207 -8.57 -18.44 4.76
N TRP A 208 -8.87 -17.37 5.49
CA TRP A 208 -7.90 -16.38 5.97
C TRP A 208 -7.38 -16.70 7.38
N MET A 209 -7.61 -17.91 7.90
CA MET A 209 -7.01 -18.34 9.16
C MET A 209 -5.48 -18.37 9.04
N ASP A 210 -4.80 -17.74 9.99
CA ASP A 210 -3.34 -17.82 10.14
C ASP A 210 -3.02 -18.29 11.56
N PRO A 211 -2.54 -19.53 11.74
CA PRO A 211 -2.31 -20.08 13.07
C PRO A 211 -1.16 -19.35 13.77
N PRO A 212 -1.23 -19.15 15.10
CA PRO A 212 -0.16 -18.49 15.84
C PRO A 212 1.20 -19.16 15.62
N THR A 213 2.19 -18.37 15.23
CA THR A 213 3.55 -18.87 15.00
C THR A 213 4.18 -19.39 16.30
N LEU A 214 4.63 -20.65 16.28
CA LEU A 214 5.38 -21.27 17.37
C LEU A 214 6.59 -20.42 17.77
N LYS A 215 6.90 -20.37 19.07
CA LYS A 215 8.06 -19.60 19.60
C LYS A 215 9.39 -20.00 18.95
N ALA A 216 9.56 -21.27 18.58
CA ALA A 216 10.74 -21.74 17.87
C ALA A 216 10.92 -21.05 16.51
N ARG A 217 9.84 -20.93 15.72
CA ARG A 217 9.86 -20.25 14.42
C ARG A 217 10.10 -18.75 14.55
N ARG A 218 9.59 -18.10 15.60
CA ARG A 218 9.83 -16.67 15.86
C ARG A 218 11.31 -16.32 16.02
N LYS A 219 12.15 -17.24 16.52
CA LYS A 219 13.60 -17.00 16.64
C LYS A 219 14.31 -16.86 15.28
N HIS A 220 13.74 -17.46 14.25
CA HIS A 220 14.32 -17.45 12.91
C HIS A 220 13.75 -16.33 12.03
N GLN A 221 12.66 -15.68 12.44
CA GLN A 221 12.09 -14.53 11.73
C GLN A 221 13.01 -13.31 11.85
N ASN A 222 13.14 -12.57 10.75
CA ASN A 222 13.83 -11.27 10.65
C ASN A 222 12.85 -10.10 10.65
N TRP A 223 11.60 -10.34 11.05
CA TRP A 223 10.58 -9.31 11.18
C TRP A 223 9.79 -9.50 12.46
N THR A 224 9.20 -8.40 12.93
CA THR A 224 8.28 -8.37 14.08
C THR A 224 7.05 -7.57 13.71
N GLN A 225 5.93 -7.86 14.37
CA GLN A 225 4.67 -7.16 14.16
C GLN A 225 4.08 -6.71 15.48
N VAL A 226 3.67 -5.45 15.52
CA VAL A 226 2.89 -4.85 16.59
C VAL A 226 1.46 -4.66 16.09
N ARG A 227 0.51 -5.27 16.80
CA ARG A 227 -0.93 -5.09 16.56
C ARG A 227 -1.49 -4.21 17.67
N PHE A 228 -2.27 -3.20 17.31
CA PHE A 228 -2.89 -2.30 18.27
C PHE A 228 -4.21 -1.75 17.73
N VAL A 229 -5.02 -1.23 18.63
CA VAL A 229 -6.30 -0.61 18.31
C VAL A 229 -6.16 0.91 18.37
N ARG A 230 -6.70 1.61 17.38
CA ARG A 230 -6.77 3.07 17.35
C ARG A 230 -8.24 3.53 17.38
N PRO A 231 -8.65 4.27 18.42
CA PRO A 231 -9.94 4.94 18.39
C PRO A 231 -9.88 6.15 17.44
N ARG A 232 -10.96 6.37 16.70
CA ARG A 232 -11.19 7.52 15.82
C ARG A 232 -12.53 8.14 16.14
N TYR A 233 -12.51 9.39 16.56
CA TYR A 233 -13.71 10.15 16.83
C TYR A 233 -14.23 10.80 15.55
N PHE A 234 -15.50 10.53 15.22
CA PHE A 234 -16.22 11.16 14.13
C PHE A 234 -17.35 12.00 14.72
N LYS A 235 -17.35 13.30 14.45
CA LYS A 235 -18.34 14.23 15.04
C LYS A 235 -19.78 13.97 14.58
N THR A 236 -19.95 13.38 13.39
CA THR A 236 -21.25 13.10 12.78
C THR A 236 -21.22 11.74 12.09
N ARG A 237 -22.39 11.12 11.93
CA ARG A 237 -22.56 9.89 11.13
C ARG A 237 -22.07 10.05 9.69
N GLU A 238 -22.27 11.21 9.08
CA GLU A 238 -21.75 11.51 7.74
C GLU A 238 -20.21 11.47 7.71
N SER A 239 -19.56 12.05 8.73
CA SER A 239 -18.09 11.99 8.85
C SER A 239 -17.60 10.56 9.06
N SER A 240 -18.33 9.74 9.81
CA SER A 240 -18.04 8.32 10.00
C SER A 240 -18.16 7.56 8.68
N GLN A 241 -19.23 7.79 7.92
CA GLN A 241 -19.45 7.18 6.61
C GLN A 241 -18.35 7.57 5.62
N LYS A 242 -17.93 8.84 5.58
CA LYS A 242 -16.78 9.27 4.76
C LYS A 242 -15.49 8.55 5.14
N GLY A 243 -15.22 8.39 6.43
CA GLY A 243 -14.07 7.62 6.91
C GLY A 243 -14.13 6.15 6.51
N ARG A 244 -15.32 5.55 6.58
CA ARG A 244 -15.61 4.19 6.08
C ARG A 244 -15.35 4.09 4.57
N ASP A 245 -15.86 5.01 3.77
CA ASP A 245 -15.68 5.03 2.31
C ASP A 245 -14.21 5.22 1.92
N GLU A 246 -13.48 6.06 2.64
CA GLU A 246 -12.05 6.25 2.42
C GLU A 246 -11.24 5.01 2.79
N SER A 247 -11.60 4.32 3.88
CA SER A 247 -10.93 3.07 4.27
C SER A 247 -11.08 1.96 3.23
N ASN A 248 -12.19 1.95 2.49
CA ASN A 248 -12.44 1.02 1.38
C ASN A 248 -11.52 1.24 0.18
N ARG A 249 -10.92 2.44 0.06
CA ARG A 249 -10.00 2.70 -1.03
C ARG A 249 -8.80 1.77 -0.93
N PHE A 250 -8.26 1.55 0.27
CA PHE A 250 -7.07 0.72 0.52
C PHE A 250 -7.26 -0.73 0.08
N ASN A 251 -6.16 -1.35 -0.37
CA ASN A 251 -6.13 -2.77 -0.71
C ASN A 251 -6.14 -3.64 0.55
N VAL A 252 -5.40 -3.21 1.58
CA VAL A 252 -5.39 -3.84 2.91
C VAL A 252 -6.53 -3.33 3.80
N PHE A 253 -7.02 -4.18 4.71
CA PHE A 253 -8.11 -3.78 5.60
C PHE A 253 -7.71 -2.68 6.59
N ARG A 254 -8.53 -1.63 6.64
CA ARG A 254 -8.40 -0.50 7.56
C ARG A 254 -9.76 -0.06 8.09
N ARG A 255 -10.63 -1.02 8.39
CA ARG A 255 -12.03 -0.75 8.71
C ARG A 255 -12.17 0.00 10.04
N PRO A 256 -12.85 1.16 10.08
CA PRO A 256 -13.35 1.74 11.32
C PRO A 256 -14.62 0.99 11.72
N ASP A 257 -14.54 0.14 12.74
CA ASP A 257 -15.70 -0.52 13.33
C ASP A 257 -16.37 0.40 14.34
N ASP A 258 -17.68 0.64 14.22
CA ASP A 258 -18.45 1.33 15.27
C ASP A 258 -18.42 0.48 16.54
N ASP A 259 -17.95 1.04 17.66
CA ASP A 259 -17.92 0.35 18.94
C ASP A 259 -19.32 0.15 19.56
N GLN A 260 -20.33 0.76 18.94
CA GLN A 260 -21.75 0.74 19.33
C GLN A 260 -21.98 1.22 20.76
N ASN A 261 -21.02 1.93 21.34
CA ASN A 261 -21.05 2.37 22.74
C ASN A 261 -21.37 3.86 22.89
N GLN A 262 -21.85 4.49 21.81
CA GLN A 262 -22.31 5.88 21.81
C GLN A 262 -23.50 6.06 22.76
N TRP A 263 -23.46 7.09 23.61
CA TRP A 263 -24.58 7.51 24.44
C TRP A 263 -25.26 8.73 23.78
N PRO A 264 -26.41 8.55 23.09
CA PRO A 264 -26.99 9.62 22.26
C PRO A 264 -27.30 10.91 23.01
N TYR A 265 -27.50 10.83 24.33
CA TYR A 265 -27.75 12.00 25.17
C TYR A 265 -26.51 12.88 25.38
N MET A 266 -25.32 12.28 25.52
CA MET A 266 -24.06 13.00 25.77
C MET A 266 -23.27 13.23 24.47
N ASP A 267 -23.30 12.26 23.57
CA ASP A 267 -22.44 12.21 22.38
C ASP A 267 -23.16 12.75 21.11
N GLY A 268 -24.48 12.89 21.15
CA GLY A 268 -25.28 13.28 19.98
C GLY A 268 -25.14 12.27 18.84
N ASP A 269 -24.73 12.76 17.65
CA ASP A 269 -24.50 11.96 16.44
C ASP A 269 -23.03 11.52 16.27
N ALA A 270 -22.20 11.68 17.31
CA ALA A 270 -20.81 11.30 17.24
C ALA A 270 -20.63 9.78 17.31
N VAL A 271 -19.64 9.28 16.57
CA VAL A 271 -19.30 7.85 16.50
C VAL A 271 -17.82 7.70 16.84
N VAL A 272 -17.49 6.71 17.68
CA VAL A 272 -16.11 6.31 17.92
C VAL A 272 -15.84 5.04 17.13
N GLY A 273 -15.08 5.18 16.04
CA GLY A 273 -14.62 4.05 15.24
C GLY A 273 -13.37 3.42 15.85
N ILE A 274 -13.39 2.11 16.03
CA ILE A 274 -12.26 1.27 16.41
C ILE A 274 -11.58 0.76 15.14
N MET A 275 -10.34 1.20 14.91
CA MET A 275 -9.52 0.69 13.81
C MET A 275 -8.48 -0.29 14.36
N ARG A 276 -8.42 -1.50 13.81
CA ARG A 276 -7.32 -2.43 14.07
C ARG A 276 -6.16 -2.08 13.15
N THR A 277 -5.00 -1.80 13.73
CA THR A 277 -3.80 -1.39 13.00
C THR A 277 -2.68 -2.38 13.26
N LYS A 278 -1.90 -2.64 12.22
CA LYS A 278 -0.70 -3.46 12.26
C LYS A 278 0.47 -2.60 11.78
N ILE A 279 1.56 -2.65 12.52
CA ILE A 279 2.87 -2.18 12.08
C ILE A 279 3.76 -3.40 12.08
N SER A 280 4.40 -3.69 10.96
CA SER A 280 5.47 -4.68 10.94
C SER A 280 6.76 -4.02 10.56
N ILE A 281 7.83 -4.49 11.19
CA ILE A 281 9.19 -4.03 11.00
C ILE A 281 9.96 -5.24 10.49
N TRP A 282 10.47 -5.15 9.28
CA TRP A 282 11.41 -6.11 8.71
C TRP A 282 12.81 -5.51 8.73
N ILE A 283 13.80 -6.32 9.10
CA ILE A 283 15.20 -5.91 9.18
C ILE A 283 16.02 -6.88 8.33
N SER A 284 16.72 -6.34 7.32
CA SER A 284 17.66 -7.13 6.52
C SER A 284 18.76 -7.72 7.40
N ARG A 285 19.11 -8.99 7.16
CA ARG A 285 20.30 -9.60 7.71
C ARG A 285 21.36 -9.59 6.61
N ASP A 286 22.16 -8.53 6.57
CA ASP A 286 23.36 -8.55 5.74
C ASP A 286 24.38 -9.51 6.40
N ASP A 287 24.39 -10.76 5.96
CA ASP A 287 25.34 -11.81 6.38
C ASP A 287 26.75 -11.61 5.78
N SER A 288 27.01 -10.50 5.09
CA SER A 288 28.31 -10.20 4.48
C SER A 288 29.42 -9.87 5.50
N LEU A 289 29.12 -9.90 6.80
CA LEU A 289 30.11 -9.86 7.88
C LEU A 289 30.06 -11.15 8.69
N GLY A 290 30.71 -12.18 8.14
CA GLY A 290 31.01 -13.42 8.84
C GLY A 290 31.72 -13.17 10.16
N SER A 291 30.93 -13.08 11.24
CA SER A 291 31.40 -13.04 12.62
C SER A 291 30.21 -13.40 13.49
N GLY A 292 30.08 -14.68 13.79
CA GLY A 292 29.13 -15.16 14.78
C GLY A 292 29.36 -14.48 16.12
N ALA A 293 28.37 -13.74 16.59
CA ALA A 293 28.22 -13.38 17.99
C ALA A 293 26.74 -13.12 18.27
N THR A 294 26.15 -14.07 19.00
CA THR A 294 24.82 -13.94 19.58
C THR A 294 24.84 -12.82 20.62
N GLY A 295 24.03 -11.79 20.41
CA GLY A 295 23.82 -10.70 21.38
C GLY A 295 24.09 -9.33 20.79
N MET A 296 23.02 -8.67 20.31
CA MET A 296 22.91 -7.23 20.01
C MET A 296 24.20 -6.59 19.41
N PRO A 297 24.40 -6.58 18.08
CA PRO A 297 25.45 -5.75 17.51
C PRO A 297 24.89 -4.33 17.30
N SER A 298 25.04 -3.49 18.32
CA SER A 298 25.35 -2.08 18.09
C SER A 298 26.77 -2.03 17.55
N ASN A 299 26.96 -2.11 16.24
CA ASN A 299 28.14 -1.64 15.54
C ASN A 299 27.83 -1.55 14.04
N ALA A 300 28.01 -0.34 13.52
CA ALA A 300 27.65 0.17 12.19
C ALA A 300 27.58 -0.88 11.07
N ASN A 301 26.36 -1.24 10.68
CA ASN A 301 26.05 -2.03 9.49
C ASN A 301 24.79 -1.46 8.82
N PHE A 302 24.70 -1.66 7.50
CA PHE A 302 23.61 -1.18 6.65
C PHE A 302 22.29 -1.76 7.15
N HIS A 303 21.43 -0.90 7.71
CA HIS A 303 20.12 -1.29 8.19
C HIS A 303 19.09 -0.80 7.18
N GLN A 304 18.35 -1.74 6.61
CA GLN A 304 17.11 -1.42 5.91
C GLN A 304 15.95 -1.86 6.79
N GLU A 305 15.11 -0.89 7.14
CA GLU A 305 13.88 -1.08 7.89
C GLU A 305 12.70 -0.89 6.93
N LEU A 306 11.83 -1.89 6.79
CA LEU A 306 10.54 -1.72 6.12
C LEU A 306 9.45 -1.64 7.19
N ILE A 307 8.86 -0.45 7.33
CA ILE A 307 7.67 -0.20 8.13
C ILE A 307 6.48 -0.19 7.20
N ILE A 308 5.62 -1.20 7.30
CA ILE A 308 4.29 -1.09 6.71
C ILE A 308 3.42 -0.37 7.74
N ASP A 309 3.14 0.91 7.49
CA ASP A 309 2.32 1.72 8.38
C ASP A 309 0.91 1.86 7.81
N GLY A 310 -0.06 1.35 8.57
CA GLY A 310 -1.50 1.52 8.37
C GLY A 310 -2.00 2.96 8.55
N CYS A 311 -1.15 3.99 8.48
CA CYS A 311 -1.53 5.34 8.88
C CYS A 311 -2.42 6.05 7.86
N TYR A 312 -3.30 6.88 8.43
CA TYR A 312 -4.23 7.77 7.75
C TYR A 312 -3.80 9.22 8.04
N ARG A 313 -3.53 10.01 6.99
CA ARG A 313 -3.26 11.45 7.09
C ARG A 313 -4.52 12.23 6.75
N HIS A 314 -5.07 12.94 7.72
CA HIS A 314 -6.10 13.94 7.47
C HIS A 314 -5.44 15.26 7.06
N SER A 315 -5.78 15.80 5.89
CA SER A 315 -5.48 17.20 5.57
C SER A 315 -6.44 18.07 6.39
N THR A 316 -5.97 18.55 7.54
CA THR A 316 -6.68 19.62 8.24
C THR A 316 -6.33 20.92 7.53
N SER A 317 -7.22 21.40 6.66
CA SER A 317 -7.25 22.81 6.32
C SER A 317 -7.50 23.57 7.62
N ARG A 318 -6.49 24.31 8.08
CA ARG A 318 -6.68 25.26 9.18
C ARG A 318 -7.73 26.28 8.72
N PRO A 319 -8.73 26.62 9.55
CA PRO A 319 -9.54 27.79 9.26
C PRO A 319 -8.62 29.02 9.36
N ASN A 320 -8.60 29.83 8.30
CA ASN A 320 -8.01 31.16 8.37
C ASN A 320 -8.77 31.94 9.45
N GLY A 321 -8.02 32.44 10.43
CA GLY A 321 -8.52 33.40 11.41
C GLY A 321 -8.73 34.78 10.83
#